data_AF-A0A560D634-F1
#
_entry.id   AF-A0A560D634-F1
#
_cell.length_a   1.000
_cell.length_b   1.000
_cell.length_c   1.000
_cell.angle_alpha   90.00
_cell.angle_beta   90.00
_cell.angle_gamma   90.00
#
_symmetry.space_group_name_H-M   'P 1'
#
loop_
_entity.id
_entity.type
_entity.pdbx_description
1 polymer ?
#
loop_
_entity_poly.entity_id
_entity_poly.type
_entity_poly.pdbx_seq_one_letter_code
_entity_poly.pdbx_strand_id
1 'polypeptide(L)'
;MKLTTIQDLAIQARMAGVVGADVFDHLFIGIHFYEIYDTMLYAFVEDEEKAAKIEDEFSPHIAAIASMVLKKHVDIVLVMPKVLQ
;
A
#
# COMPACT_ATOMS: atom_id res chain seq x y z
N MET A 1 -9.06 -9.01 -7.61
CA MET A 1 -9.29 -9.71 -6.34
C MET A 1 -9.24 -8.68 -5.23
N LYS A 2 -10.34 -8.49 -4.50
CA LYS A 2 -10.33 -7.65 -3.30
C LYS A 2 -9.46 -8.30 -2.22
N LEU A 3 -8.66 -7.51 -1.55
CA LEU A 3 -7.90 -7.96 -0.40
C LEU A 3 -8.86 -8.17 0.77
N THR A 4 -8.57 -9.21 1.56
CA THR A 4 -9.21 -9.35 2.87
C THR A 4 -8.58 -8.38 3.86
N THR A 5 -9.30 -8.02 4.92
CA THR A 5 -8.74 -7.17 5.99
C THR A 5 -7.44 -7.74 6.57
N ILE A 6 -7.31 -9.06 6.66
CA ILE A 6 -6.09 -9.72 7.15
C ILE A 6 -4.92 -9.48 6.19
N GLN A 7 -5.16 -9.53 4.89
CA GLN A 7 -4.12 -9.28 3.88
C GLN A 7 -3.68 -7.82 3.86
N ASP A 8 -4.64 -6.89 3.91
CA ASP A 8 -4.37 -5.45 4.03
C ASP A 8 -3.51 -5.14 5.27
N LEU A 9 -3.97 -5.57 6.45
CA LEU A 9 -3.22 -5.38 7.70
C LEU A 9 -1.85 -6.06 7.70
N ALA A 10 -1.71 -7.22 7.06
CA ALA A 10 -0.41 -7.89 6.96
C ALA A 10 0.59 -7.12 6.08
N ILE A 11 0.13 -6.46 5.02
CA ILE A 11 0.97 -5.58 4.20
C ILE A 11 1.36 -4.35 5.02
N GLN A 12 0.40 -3.72 5.70
CA GLN A 12 0.64 -2.56 6.59
C GLN A 12 1.69 -2.86 7.66
N ALA A 13 1.52 -3.96 8.41
CA ALA A 13 2.45 -4.35 9.47
C ALA A 13 3.87 -4.61 8.96
N ARG A 14 4.01 -5.22 7.78
CA ARG A 14 5.31 -5.46 7.16
C ARG A 14 5.95 -4.17 6.65
N MET A 15 5.16 -3.27 6.07
CA MET A 15 5.64 -1.95 5.66
C MET A 15 6.12 -1.13 6.85
N ALA A 16 5.41 -1.14 7.98
CA ALA A 16 5.84 -0.48 9.22
C ALA A 16 7.22 -0.97 9.69
N GLY A 17 7.50 -2.28 9.55
CA GLY A 17 8.82 -2.84 9.85
C GLY A 17 9.92 -2.43 8.86
N VAL A 18 9.58 -2.08 7.62
CA VAL A 18 10.53 -1.62 6.59
C VAL A 18 10.85 -0.14 6.73
N VAL A 19 9.81 0.70 6.89
CA VAL A 19 9.98 2.16 6.85
C VAL A 19 10.22 2.78 8.24
N GLY A 20 9.95 2.02 9.30
CA GLY A 20 10.04 2.51 10.68
C GLY A 20 8.79 3.29 11.11
N ALA A 21 8.64 3.44 12.43
CA ALA A 21 7.43 4.01 13.03
C ALA A 21 7.15 5.44 12.56
N ASP A 22 8.15 6.33 12.57
CA ASP A 22 7.95 7.74 12.24
C ASP A 22 7.46 7.95 10.81
N VAL A 23 8.05 7.23 9.84
CA VAL A 23 7.64 7.30 8.43
C VAL A 23 6.26 6.69 8.24
N PHE A 24 6.00 5.57 8.91
CA PHE A 24 4.72 4.88 8.82
C PHE A 24 3.57 5.75 9.36
N ASP A 25 3.74 6.31 10.55
CA ASP A 25 2.72 7.15 11.21
C ASP A 25 2.49 8.47 10.47
N HIS A 26 3.50 8.99 9.77
CA HIS A 26 3.36 10.21 8.98
C HIS A 26 2.71 9.98 7.61
N LEU A 27 3.20 9.00 6.85
CA LEU A 27 2.81 8.80 5.45
C LEU A 27 1.74 7.73 5.26
N PHE A 28 1.86 6.62 5.97
CA PHE A 28 1.02 5.44 5.78
C PHE A 28 -0.23 5.42 6.68
N ILE A 29 -0.41 6.46 7.52
CA ILE A 29 -1.58 6.53 8.38
C ILE A 29 -2.88 6.46 7.58
N GLY A 30 -3.72 5.48 7.94
CA GLY A 30 -4.99 5.25 7.26
C GLY A 30 -4.87 4.70 5.84
N ILE A 31 -3.69 4.23 5.41
CA ILE A 31 -3.54 3.53 4.13
C ILE A 31 -4.45 2.31 4.08
N HIS A 32 -5.03 2.04 2.91
CA HIS A 32 -5.86 0.88 2.68
C HIS A 32 -5.48 0.20 1.36
N PHE A 33 -4.95 -1.02 1.44
CA PHE A 33 -4.69 -1.85 0.27
C PHE A 33 -5.97 -2.58 -0.12
N TYR A 34 -6.55 -2.20 -1.26
CA TYR A 34 -7.94 -2.52 -1.58
C TYR A 34 -8.08 -3.73 -2.50
N GLU A 35 -7.46 -3.69 -3.68
CA GLU A 35 -7.62 -4.75 -4.66
C GLU A 35 -6.39 -4.94 -5.53
N ILE A 36 -6.21 -6.17 -6.01
CA ILE A 36 -5.33 -6.47 -7.13
C ILE A 36 -6.15 -6.68 -8.40
N TYR A 37 -5.76 -6.00 -9.47
CA TYR A 37 -6.21 -6.29 -10.82
C TYR A 37 -5.01 -6.68 -11.68
N ASP A 38 -5.00 -7.93 -12.17
CA ASP A 38 -3.83 -8.55 -12.81
C ASP A 38 -2.59 -8.52 -11.89
N THR A 39 -1.60 -7.68 -12.20
CA THR A 39 -0.39 -7.43 -11.38
C THR A 39 -0.39 -6.07 -10.68
N MET A 40 -1.47 -5.29 -10.80
CA MET A 40 -1.60 -3.95 -10.24
C MET A 40 -2.30 -3.99 -8.88
N LEU A 41 -1.67 -3.43 -7.85
CA LEU A 41 -2.25 -3.25 -6.51
C LEU A 41 -2.75 -1.81 -6.34
N TYR A 42 -4.03 -1.65 -6.01
CA TYR A 42 -4.63 -0.37 -5.67
C TYR A 42 -4.53 -0.12 -4.16
N ALA A 43 -3.98 1.03 -3.79
CA ALA A 43 -3.90 1.52 -2.43
C ALA A 43 -4.55 2.90 -2.31
N PHE A 44 -5.17 3.19 -1.17
CA PHE A 44 -5.79 4.48 -0.88
C PHE A 44 -5.17 5.13 0.35
N VAL A 45 -4.82 6.40 0.25
CA VAL A 45 -4.24 7.21 1.34
C VAL A 45 -5.05 8.50 1.53
N GLU A 46 -4.72 9.30 2.54
CA GLU A 46 -5.52 10.47 2.91
C GLU A 46 -5.57 11.56 1.83
N ASP A 47 -4.43 11.93 1.25
CA ASP A 47 -4.29 13.08 0.36
C ASP A 47 -3.31 12.80 -0.79
N GLU A 48 -3.29 13.72 -1.76
CA GLU A 48 -2.49 13.61 -2.98
C GLU A 48 -0.99 13.71 -2.72
N GLU A 49 -0.57 14.50 -1.72
CA GLU A 49 0.85 14.66 -1.36
C GLU A 49 1.41 13.34 -0.82
N LYS A 50 0.69 12.69 0.11
CA LYS A 50 1.04 11.36 0.60
C LYS A 50 1.00 10.31 -0.49
N ALA A 51 0.01 10.38 -1.39
CA ALA A 51 -0.11 9.45 -2.50
C ALA A 51 1.12 9.51 -3.41
N ALA A 52 1.47 10.70 -3.87
CA ALA A 52 2.62 10.93 -4.73
C ALA A 52 3.93 10.49 -4.05
N LYS A 53 4.10 10.82 -2.77
CA LYS A 53 5.31 10.45 -2.03
C LYS A 53 5.44 8.95 -1.81
N ILE A 54 4.34 8.27 -1.48
CA ILE A 54 4.34 6.81 -1.33
C ILE A 54 4.58 6.12 -2.67
N GLU A 55 3.98 6.63 -3.74
CA GLU A 55 4.15 6.06 -5.07
C GLU A 55 5.60 6.16 -5.55
N ASP A 56 6.25 7.31 -5.36
CA ASP A 56 7.64 7.55 -5.78
C ASP A 56 8.65 6.80 -4.91
N GLU A 57 8.51 6.85 -3.59
CA GLU A 57 9.54 6.34 -2.67
C GLU A 57 9.36 4.87 -2.28
N PHE A 58 8.12 4.36 -2.25
CA PHE A 58 7.81 3.08 -1.60
C PHE A 58 7.11 2.03 -2.47
N SER A 59 6.68 2.37 -3.69
CA SER A 59 6.01 1.39 -4.58
C SER A 59 6.77 0.06 -4.75
N PRO A 60 8.10 0.03 -5.00
CA PRO A 60 8.81 -1.23 -5.15
C PRO A 60 8.77 -2.10 -3.87
N HIS A 61 8.85 -1.47 -2.70
CA HIS A 61 8.79 -2.15 -1.40
C HIS A 61 7.39 -2.72 -1.14
N ILE A 62 6.36 -1.93 -1.44
CA ILE A 62 4.96 -2.35 -1.34
C ILE A 62 4.69 -3.53 -2.27
N ALA A 63 5.12 -3.46 -3.53
CA ALA A 63 4.96 -4.53 -4.52
C ALA A 63 5.61 -5.84 -4.05
N ALA A 64 6.84 -5.77 -3.52
CA ALA A 64 7.55 -6.93 -2.99
C ALA A 64 6.82 -7.55 -1.78
N ILE A 65 6.41 -6.73 -0.81
CA ILE A 65 5.69 -7.19 0.38
C ILE A 65 4.32 -7.75 0.03
N ALA A 66 3.56 -7.06 -0.81
CA ALA A 66 2.26 -7.51 -1.28
C ALA A 66 2.39 -8.83 -2.03
N SER A 67 3.42 -9.01 -2.85
CA SER A 67 3.66 -10.26 -3.55
C SER A 67 3.85 -11.44 -2.59
N MET A 68 4.60 -11.22 -1.51
CA MET A 68 4.81 -12.22 -0.47
C MET A 68 3.54 -12.54 0.32
N VAL A 69 2.80 -11.51 0.75
CA VAL A 69 1.59 -11.67 1.57
C VAL A 69 0.48 -12.36 0.78
N LEU A 70 0.32 -11.98 -0.49
CA LEU A 70 -0.76 -12.44 -1.35
C LEU A 70 -0.42 -13.73 -2.10
N LYS A 71 0.85 -14.15 -2.07
CA LYS A 71 1.40 -15.29 -2.81
C LYS A 71 1.09 -15.18 -4.31
N LYS A 72 1.20 -13.97 -4.85
CA LYS A 72 0.91 -13.59 -6.24
C LYS A 72 1.90 -12.54 -6.70
N HIS A 73 2.18 -12.45 -7.99
CA HIS A 73 3.05 -11.41 -8.51
C HIS A 73 2.34 -10.05 -8.51
N VAL A 74 2.95 -9.06 -7.85
CA VAL A 74 2.56 -7.64 -7.89
C VAL A 74 3.72 -6.87 -8.51
N ASP A 75 3.43 -6.11 -9.55
CA ASP A 75 4.42 -5.37 -10.33
C ASP A 75 4.25 -3.86 -10.15
N ILE A 76 3.00 -3.40 -10.18
CA ILE A 76 2.65 -1.99 -10.15
C ILE A 76 1.82 -1.73 -8.90
N VAL A 77 2.11 -0.62 -8.22
CA VAL A 77 1.30 -0.11 -7.11
C VAL A 77 0.76 1.24 -7.54
N LEU A 78 -0.56 1.37 -7.53
CA LEU A 78 -1.25 2.64 -7.79
C LEU A 78 -1.73 3.18 -6.44
N VAL A 79 -1.18 4.30 -6.03
CA VAL A 79 -1.54 4.94 -4.76
C VAL A 79 -2.43 6.13 -5.07
N MET A 80 -3.68 6.06 -4.64
CA MET A 80 -4.66 7.09 -4.93
C MET A 80 -5.05 7.83 -3.64
N PRO A 81 -5.25 9.16 -3.70
CA PRO A 81 -5.88 9.86 -2.58
C PRO A 81 -7.30 9.36 -2.40
N LYS A 82 -7.76 9.27 -1.17
CA LYS A 82 -9.17 9.05 -0.85
C LYS A 82 -9.92 10.28 -1.35
N VAL A 83 -10.70 10.11 -2.40
CA VAL A 83 -11.67 11.11 -2.78
C VAL A 83 -12.72 11.12 -1.68
N LEU A 84 -12.71 12.15 -0.82
CA LEU A 84 -13.80 12.41 0.11
C LEU A 84 -15.06 12.63 -0.74
N GLN A 85 -15.91 11.60 -0.81
CA GLN A 85 -17.31 11.75 -1.22
C GLN A 85 -18.15 12.11 -0.01
#